data_AF-A0AAV8DJL3-F1
#
_entry.id   AF-A0AAV8DJL3-F1
#
_cell.length_a   1.000
_cell.length_b   1.000
_cell.length_c   1.000
_cell.angle_alpha   90.00
_cell.angle_beta   90.00
_cell.angle_gamma   90.00
#
_symmetry.space_group_name_H-M   'P 1'
#
loop_
_entity.id
_entity.type
_entity.pdbx_description
1 polymer ?
#
loop_
_entity_poly.entity_id
_entity_poly.type
_entity_poly.pdbx_seq_one_letter_code
_entity_poly.pdbx_strand_id
1 'polypeptide(L)'
;MTGRDESGRGERNNEDRARVKREIEGESEREGGAGLRACIGDGLQHWDVTDIYKQEVNTAAFIVFVFIDQGFSQALNFDLHLFISPWLSVFCASKMEGNGASNNCQFTSRTPSDVESGESQCNSDRFDDDGRPKRTGTVWTASAHIITAVIGSGVLSLAWAVGQLGWVAGPGIMILFSFVTYYTSTLLSDCYRSCDPSTGKRNYTYKDAVQANLSGAKVKMCGFLQYINLIGTAIGYTIAATSSMVAIKRSNCFHENGKDDPCQISSNLYMIIFGIVQIIFSQFPNFEKIAGLSIIAAIMSFTYSTIGLALGIVQVIENGGFKGSLTGISIGLVTPVHKVWLVFQAIGSIAFAYSFSLILIEIQDTIKAPPPSEAKVMKRATSISISATTVFYLLCGCMGYGGFGDLAPGNLLTGFGFYNPFWLLDIANAAIVIHLVGAYQVYCQPLYAFIENWAKGTWPNCKFITNEITIPMSLSKSYNLNINLFRLTWRSLFVVLATFISMLMPFFDDVVGLIGAIGFWPMTVYFPIEMYIVQKKVPKWSTRWIWLQLLSSLCLVISVAAAIGSIVGIVSDLKVYKPFKTT
;
A
#
# COMPACT_ATOMS: atom_id res chain seq x y z
N MET A 1 -67.72 22.99 46.36
CA MET A 1 -66.57 22.27 46.94
C MET A 1 -66.18 21.17 45.97
N THR A 2 -65.08 21.33 45.24
CA THR A 2 -64.13 20.29 44.81
C THR A 2 -63.15 20.94 43.82
N GLY A 3 -61.90 21.13 44.27
CA GLY A 3 -60.75 21.39 43.40
C GLY A 3 -59.86 20.15 43.40
N ARG A 4 -59.26 19.82 42.25
CA ARG A 4 -58.09 18.94 42.16
C ARG A 4 -57.32 19.16 40.85
N ASP A 5 -56.15 19.78 41.01
CA ASP A 5 -54.83 19.47 40.46
C ASP A 5 -54.70 18.84 39.05
N GLU A 6 -54.36 19.68 38.07
CA GLU A 6 -53.70 19.30 36.81
C GLU A 6 -52.23 19.77 36.72
N SER A 7 -51.61 20.20 37.82
CA SER A 7 -50.21 20.71 37.80
C SER A 7 -49.14 19.61 37.92
N GLY A 8 -49.49 18.36 38.22
CA GLY A 8 -48.52 17.33 38.64
C GLY A 8 -48.09 16.28 37.60
N ARG A 9 -48.49 16.44 36.33
CA ARG A 9 -48.25 15.44 35.26
C ARG A 9 -47.18 15.85 34.24
N GLY A 10 -46.88 17.14 34.13
CA GLY A 10 -45.84 17.67 33.24
C GLY A 10 -44.41 17.52 33.80
N GLU A 11 -44.23 17.67 35.12
CA GLU A 11 -42.91 17.60 35.76
C GLU A 11 -42.38 16.16 35.90
N ARG A 12 -43.26 15.18 36.20
CA ARG A 12 -42.88 13.77 36.30
C ARG A 12 -42.34 13.19 34.99
N ASN A 13 -42.92 13.59 33.86
CA ASN A 13 -42.47 13.14 32.53
C ASN A 13 -41.11 13.73 32.12
N ASN A 14 -40.73 14.91 32.65
CA ASN A 14 -39.43 15.51 32.37
C ASN A 14 -38.33 14.94 33.28
N GLU A 15 -38.64 14.60 34.53
CA GLU A 15 -37.70 13.92 35.43
C GLU A 15 -37.38 12.49 34.96
N ASP A 16 -38.39 11.74 34.50
CA ASP A 16 -38.17 10.38 33.97
C ASP A 16 -37.35 10.40 32.67
N ARG A 17 -37.57 11.39 31.79
CA ARG A 17 -36.76 11.57 30.57
C ARG A 17 -35.32 11.97 30.86
N ALA A 18 -35.10 12.79 31.90
CA ALA A 18 -33.77 13.18 32.36
C ALA A 18 -33.06 12.05 33.12
N ARG A 19 -33.80 11.08 33.67
CA ARG A 19 -33.26 9.87 34.31
C ARG A 19 -32.80 8.85 33.28
N VAL A 20 -33.63 8.57 32.27
CA VAL A 20 -33.28 7.66 31.16
C VAL A 20 -32.13 8.21 30.32
N LYS A 21 -32.08 9.53 30.09
CA LYS A 21 -30.95 10.15 29.38
C LYS A 21 -29.62 10.01 30.15
N ARG A 22 -29.65 10.08 31.49
CA ARG A 22 -28.48 9.86 32.35
C ARG A 22 -28.05 8.39 32.43
N GLU A 23 -29.00 7.45 32.31
CA GLU A 23 -28.67 6.01 32.24
C GLU A 23 -28.05 5.64 30.88
N ILE A 24 -28.56 6.19 29.77
CA ILE A 24 -27.99 5.97 28.42
C ILE A 24 -26.62 6.65 28.26
N GLU A 25 -26.44 7.86 28.79
CA GLU A 25 -25.13 8.53 28.80
C GLU A 25 -24.14 7.80 29.71
N GLY A 26 -24.60 7.22 30.83
CA GLY A 26 -23.79 6.40 31.74
C GLY A 26 -23.40 5.02 31.21
N GLU A 27 -24.22 4.39 30.35
CA GLU A 27 -23.89 3.13 29.66
C GLU A 27 -22.96 3.35 28.46
N SER A 28 -23.15 4.43 27.70
CA SER A 28 -22.26 4.82 26.59
C SER A 28 -20.82 5.12 27.06
N GLU A 29 -20.66 5.75 28.23
CA GLU A 29 -19.33 5.98 28.84
C GLU A 29 -18.72 4.69 29.45
N ARG A 30 -19.53 3.74 29.91
CA ARG A 30 -19.05 2.45 30.45
C ARG A 30 -18.60 1.48 29.36
N GLU A 31 -19.28 1.42 28.20
CA GLU A 31 -18.92 0.49 27.12
C GLU A 31 -17.83 1.04 26.18
N GLY A 32 -17.75 2.36 25.97
CA GLY A 32 -16.73 2.97 25.10
C GLY A 32 -15.38 3.26 25.78
N GLY A 33 -15.38 3.48 27.10
CA GLY A 33 -14.21 3.94 27.85
C GLY A 33 -13.49 2.87 28.68
N ALA A 34 -14.19 1.85 29.17
CA ALA A 34 -13.63 0.87 30.10
C ALA A 34 -12.67 -0.13 29.43
N GLY A 35 -12.95 -0.54 28.18
CA GLY A 35 -12.09 -1.45 27.42
C GLY A 35 -10.75 -0.83 27.00
N LEU A 36 -10.72 0.49 26.75
CA LEU A 36 -9.50 1.20 26.36
C LEU A 36 -8.64 1.57 27.58
N ARG A 37 -9.27 1.91 28.72
CA ARG A 37 -8.54 2.20 29.98
C ARG A 37 -7.95 0.96 30.63
N ALA A 38 -8.59 -0.21 30.51
CA ALA A 38 -8.05 -1.45 31.06
C ALA A 38 -6.73 -1.92 30.38
N CYS A 39 -6.44 -1.50 29.13
CA CYS A 39 -5.19 -1.84 28.45
C CYS A 39 -4.05 -0.83 28.74
N ILE A 40 -4.33 0.38 29.26
CA ILE A 40 -3.32 1.35 29.71
C ILE A 40 -3.15 1.20 31.22
N GLY A 41 -2.30 0.26 31.65
CA GLY A 41 -2.01 0.05 33.07
C GLY A 41 -1.46 1.32 33.72
N ASP A 42 -1.95 1.60 34.94
CA ASP A 42 -1.55 2.70 35.80
C ASP A 42 -0.02 2.82 35.91
N GLY A 43 0.51 3.87 35.29
CA GLY A 43 1.93 4.18 35.25
C GLY A 43 2.16 5.62 34.80
N LEU A 44 1.35 6.55 35.33
CA LEU A 44 1.46 7.99 35.08
C LEU A 44 1.24 8.74 36.39
N GLN A 45 2.27 8.82 37.22
CA GLN A 45 2.40 9.88 38.21
C GLN A 45 3.80 10.50 38.10
N HIS A 46 3.78 11.83 37.97
CA HIS A 46 4.88 12.78 37.87
C HIS A 46 5.70 12.80 36.57
N TRP A 47 5.30 13.71 35.67
CA TRP A 47 6.21 14.44 34.81
C TRP A 47 5.95 15.93 35.00
N ASP A 48 6.91 16.61 35.63
CA ASP A 48 6.95 18.06 35.76
C ASP A 48 7.31 18.69 34.40
N VAL A 49 6.60 19.73 34.01
CA VAL A 49 6.53 20.26 32.63
C VAL A 49 7.67 21.26 32.34
N THR A 50 8.90 21.04 32.81
CA THR A 50 9.93 22.10 32.65
C THR A 50 11.36 21.70 32.30
N ASP A 51 11.69 20.44 32.01
CA ASP A 51 13.09 20.09 31.70
C ASP A 51 13.26 19.15 30.49
N ILE A 52 13.01 19.62 29.26
CA ILE A 52 13.76 19.18 28.06
C ILE A 52 13.76 20.31 27.02
N TYR A 53 14.57 21.34 27.25
CA TYR A 53 15.06 22.23 26.19
C TYR A 53 16.56 22.45 26.41
N LYS A 54 17.38 21.51 25.92
CA LYS A 54 18.78 21.65 25.47
C LYS A 54 19.47 20.28 25.47
N GLN A 55 19.88 19.82 24.29
CA GLN A 55 21.29 19.79 23.86
C GLN A 55 21.58 18.66 22.84
N GLU A 56 22.01 19.10 21.65
CA GLU A 56 22.95 18.49 20.70
C GLU A 56 22.74 17.07 20.12
N VAL A 57 22.19 17.02 18.90
CA VAL A 57 22.67 16.11 17.84
C VAL A 57 22.77 16.87 16.50
N ASN A 58 23.95 16.79 15.91
CA ASN A 58 24.50 17.57 14.79
C ASN A 58 23.69 17.57 13.47
N THR A 59 23.45 18.79 12.97
CA THR A 59 23.60 19.36 11.60
C THR A 59 23.16 18.58 10.35
N ALA A 60 23.27 17.25 10.27
CA ALA A 60 22.75 16.45 9.15
C ALA A 60 21.21 16.36 9.17
N ALA A 61 20.62 16.35 10.38
CA ALA A 61 19.17 16.45 10.55
C ALA A 61 18.64 17.84 10.16
N PHE A 62 19.45 18.90 10.30
CA PHE A 62 19.03 20.27 10.01
C PHE A 62 18.94 20.55 8.51
N ILE A 63 19.81 19.97 7.68
CA ILE A 63 19.73 20.13 6.21
C ILE A 63 18.52 19.35 5.65
N VAL A 64 18.24 18.16 6.20
CA VAL A 64 17.01 17.41 5.88
C VAL A 64 15.78 18.19 6.37
N PHE A 65 15.84 18.81 7.55
CA PHE A 65 14.75 19.65 8.06
C PHE A 65 14.54 20.93 7.25
N VAL A 66 15.59 21.56 6.70
CA VAL A 66 15.47 22.83 5.95
C VAL A 66 14.96 22.63 4.51
N PHE A 67 15.35 21.53 3.83
CA PHE A 67 14.75 21.18 2.53
C PHE A 67 13.32 20.65 2.67
N ILE A 68 13.01 20.05 3.81
CA ILE A 68 11.65 19.77 4.22
C ILE A 68 10.95 21.12 4.47
N ASP A 69 11.35 21.95 5.42
CA ASP A 69 10.58 23.12 5.89
C ASP A 69 10.11 24.13 4.82
N GLN A 70 10.94 24.51 3.83
CA GLN A 70 10.52 25.50 2.82
C GLN A 70 9.46 24.97 1.82
N GLY A 71 9.32 23.65 1.67
CA GLY A 71 8.22 23.00 0.94
C GLY A 71 7.21 22.27 1.84
N PHE A 72 7.58 21.95 3.07
CA PHE A 72 6.87 21.06 3.99
C PHE A 72 6.01 21.81 4.98
N SER A 73 6.28 23.09 5.28
CA SER A 73 5.29 23.90 5.99
C SER A 73 4.08 24.26 5.11
N GLN A 74 4.20 24.15 3.77
CA GLN A 74 3.05 24.17 2.85
C GLN A 74 2.53 22.75 2.51
N ALA A 75 3.38 21.72 2.48
CA ALA A 75 2.96 20.32 2.26
C ALA A 75 2.41 19.60 3.51
N LEU A 76 2.59 20.15 4.71
CA LEU A 76 1.86 19.76 5.94
C LEU A 76 0.36 20.11 5.85
N ASN A 77 -0.03 20.89 4.83
CA ASN A 77 -1.40 21.08 4.37
C ASN A 77 -1.66 20.40 3.02
N PHE A 78 -0.95 19.30 2.68
CA PHE A 78 -1.48 18.33 1.72
C PHE A 78 -2.58 17.51 2.39
N ASP A 79 -3.58 18.24 2.85
CA ASP A 79 -4.82 17.73 3.36
C ASP A 79 -5.57 17.29 2.10
N LEU A 80 -5.77 15.99 1.91
CA LEU A 80 -6.70 15.49 0.88
C LEU A 80 -8.09 16.17 1.04
N HIS A 81 -8.37 16.69 2.24
CA HIS A 81 -9.42 17.65 2.58
C HIS A 81 -9.44 18.89 1.67
N LEU A 82 -8.32 19.53 1.29
CA LEU A 82 -8.33 20.74 0.45
C LEU A 82 -8.65 20.47 -1.02
N PHE A 83 -8.37 19.26 -1.54
CA PHE A 83 -8.71 18.91 -2.93
C PHE A 83 -10.11 18.29 -3.05
N ILE A 84 -10.50 17.43 -2.11
CA ILE A 84 -11.77 16.69 -2.18
C ILE A 84 -12.89 17.47 -1.48
N SER A 85 -12.65 18.14 -0.35
CA SER A 85 -13.73 18.80 0.41
C SER A 85 -14.39 19.96 -0.31
N PRO A 86 -13.71 20.81 -1.11
CA PRO A 86 -14.39 21.87 -1.87
C PRO A 86 -15.26 21.29 -2.99
N TRP A 87 -14.82 20.19 -3.62
CA TRP A 87 -15.61 19.50 -4.64
C TRP A 87 -16.82 18.78 -4.04
N LEU A 88 -16.63 18.03 -2.94
CA LEU A 88 -17.72 17.32 -2.27
C LEU A 88 -18.67 18.27 -1.56
N SER A 89 -18.21 19.39 -1.02
CA SER A 89 -19.11 20.41 -0.46
C SER A 89 -20.01 20.99 -1.54
N VAL A 90 -19.53 21.19 -2.78
CA VAL A 90 -20.38 21.62 -3.91
C VAL A 90 -21.44 20.55 -4.26
N PHE A 91 -21.07 19.27 -4.33
CA PHE A 91 -22.02 18.19 -4.63
C PHE A 91 -22.97 17.87 -3.48
N CYS A 92 -22.56 18.07 -2.24
CA CYS A 92 -23.40 17.87 -1.06
C CYS A 92 -24.18 19.13 -0.64
N ALA A 93 -23.81 20.32 -1.13
CA ALA A 93 -24.57 21.57 -0.97
C ALA A 93 -25.66 21.73 -2.04
N SER A 94 -25.53 21.07 -3.19
CA SER A 94 -26.60 21.00 -4.18
C SER A 94 -27.71 20.06 -3.69
N LYS A 95 -28.84 20.67 -3.29
CA LYS A 95 -30.15 20.08 -2.97
C LYS A 95 -30.54 20.09 -1.48
N MET A 96 -30.60 21.29 -0.92
CA MET A 96 -31.62 21.62 0.09
C MET A 96 -32.69 22.53 -0.53
N GLU A 97 -33.62 21.95 -1.28
CA GLU A 97 -34.90 22.61 -1.59
C GLU A 97 -36.01 21.55 -1.72
N GLY A 98 -36.96 21.61 -0.78
CA GLY A 98 -38.36 21.17 -0.86
C GLY A 98 -38.69 19.73 -1.25
N ASN A 99 -39.06 18.89 -0.28
CA ASN A 99 -40.47 18.63 0.04
C ASN A 99 -40.60 17.58 1.15
N GLY A 100 -41.28 17.97 2.22
CA GLY A 100 -41.72 17.06 3.27
C GLY A 100 -42.83 16.15 2.74
N ALA A 101 -42.62 14.84 2.89
CA ALA A 101 -43.69 13.85 2.90
C ALA A 101 -43.43 12.96 4.11
N SER A 102 -44.35 13.05 5.08
CA SER A 102 -44.40 12.21 6.26
C SER A 102 -44.70 10.77 5.86
N ASN A 103 -43.80 9.85 6.16
CA ASN A 103 -44.09 8.42 6.14
C ASN A 103 -44.15 7.93 7.59
N ASN A 104 -45.37 7.74 8.08
CA ASN A 104 -45.67 7.01 9.30
C ASN A 104 -45.17 5.56 9.16
N CYS A 105 -44.16 5.17 9.93
CA CYS A 105 -43.94 3.77 10.27
C CYS A 105 -44.71 3.47 11.57
N GLN A 106 -45.83 2.77 11.42
CA GLN A 106 -46.51 2.11 12.54
C GLN A 106 -45.56 1.10 13.17
N PHE A 107 -45.26 1.29 14.45
CA PHE A 107 -44.59 0.32 15.30
C PHE A 107 -45.66 -0.71 15.72
N THR A 108 -45.70 -1.87 15.06
CA THR A 108 -46.45 -3.03 15.57
C THR A 108 -45.58 -3.73 16.61
N SER A 109 -45.97 -3.58 17.87
CA SER A 109 -45.44 -4.35 18.99
C SER A 109 -45.70 -5.84 18.78
N ARG A 110 -44.65 -6.66 18.72
CA ARG A 110 -44.72 -8.10 19.00
C ARG A 110 -43.99 -8.37 20.31
N THR A 111 -44.71 -9.05 21.20
CA THR A 111 -44.30 -9.43 22.55
C THR A 111 -43.19 -10.49 22.54
N PRO A 112 -42.34 -10.55 23.59
CA PRO A 112 -41.21 -11.46 23.65
C PRO A 112 -41.59 -12.79 24.31
N SER A 113 -41.59 -13.87 23.52
CA SER A 113 -41.48 -15.24 24.03
C SER A 113 -41.30 -16.20 22.86
N ASP A 114 -40.23 -17.00 22.94
CA ASP A 114 -39.96 -18.23 22.17
C ASP A 114 -39.22 -18.15 20.81
N VAL A 115 -38.20 -17.29 20.68
CA VAL A 115 -37.21 -17.38 19.57
C VAL A 115 -35.79 -17.08 20.07
N GLU A 116 -35.24 -17.88 20.99
CA GLU A 116 -33.86 -17.65 21.48
C GLU A 116 -32.87 -18.82 21.25
N SER A 117 -33.33 -19.97 20.76
CA SER A 117 -32.46 -21.13 20.53
C SER A 117 -32.19 -21.48 19.05
N GLY A 118 -32.96 -20.92 18.10
CA GLY A 118 -32.86 -21.25 16.66
C GLY A 118 -32.11 -20.23 15.78
N GLU A 119 -32.16 -18.93 16.11
CA GLU A 119 -31.51 -17.88 15.29
C GLU A 119 -30.03 -17.67 15.62
N SER A 120 -29.60 -17.98 16.84
CA SER A 120 -28.20 -17.83 17.28
C SER A 120 -27.25 -18.82 16.60
N GLN A 121 -27.74 -20.01 16.23
CA GLN A 121 -26.95 -21.05 15.59
C GLN A 121 -26.84 -20.90 14.06
N CYS A 122 -27.79 -20.21 13.42
CA CYS A 122 -27.77 -19.94 11.97
C CYS A 122 -26.92 -18.71 11.60
N ASN A 123 -26.72 -17.79 12.54
CA ASN A 123 -25.89 -16.58 12.33
C ASN A 123 -24.39 -16.84 12.50
N SER A 124 -23.95 -17.82 13.30
CA SER A 124 -22.52 -18.10 13.52
C SER A 124 -21.80 -18.67 12.29
N ASP A 125 -22.54 -19.24 11.33
CA ASP A 125 -21.95 -19.78 10.09
C ASP A 125 -21.61 -18.69 9.06
N ARG A 126 -22.24 -17.51 9.14
CA ARG A 126 -22.12 -16.44 8.12
C ARG A 126 -21.20 -15.28 8.52
N PHE A 127 -20.94 -15.09 9.80
CA PHE A 127 -20.17 -13.97 10.32
C PHE A 127 -18.96 -14.44 11.14
N ASP A 128 -17.89 -13.65 11.14
CA ASP A 128 -16.71 -13.83 12.00
C ASP A 128 -16.99 -13.33 13.43
N ASP A 129 -16.01 -13.52 14.33
CA ASP A 129 -16.04 -13.08 15.73
C ASP A 129 -16.18 -11.56 15.94
N ASP A 130 -15.99 -10.77 14.88
CA ASP A 130 -16.16 -9.31 14.84
C ASP A 130 -17.49 -8.86 14.22
N GLY A 131 -18.39 -9.80 13.90
CA GLY A 131 -19.69 -9.54 13.27
C GLY A 131 -19.63 -9.16 11.79
N ARG A 132 -18.47 -9.26 11.13
CA ARG A 132 -18.33 -9.05 9.67
C ARG A 132 -18.55 -10.36 8.90
N PRO A 133 -18.90 -10.30 7.59
CA PRO A 133 -18.99 -11.49 6.76
C PRO A 133 -17.73 -12.35 6.88
N LYS A 134 -17.92 -13.66 6.94
CA LYS A 134 -16.84 -14.62 7.21
C LYS A 134 -15.73 -14.53 6.17
N ARG A 135 -14.51 -14.25 6.64
CA ARG A 135 -13.29 -14.25 5.81
C ARG A 135 -12.98 -15.65 5.30
N THR A 136 -12.49 -15.75 4.07
CA THR A 136 -12.22 -17.05 3.40
C THR A 136 -10.76 -17.28 3.03
N GLY A 137 -9.90 -16.30 3.27
CA GLY A 137 -8.49 -16.35 2.90
C GLY A 137 -7.71 -17.47 3.61
N THR A 138 -6.69 -17.96 2.91
CA THR A 138 -5.82 -19.06 3.34
C THR A 138 -4.35 -18.66 3.19
N VAL A 139 -3.43 -19.53 3.62
CA VAL A 139 -1.98 -19.34 3.38
C VAL A 139 -1.72 -19.09 1.88
N TRP A 140 -2.41 -19.79 0.98
CA TRP A 140 -2.19 -19.68 -0.46
C TRP A 140 -2.70 -18.37 -1.04
N THR A 141 -3.90 -17.92 -0.66
CA THR A 141 -4.43 -16.64 -1.15
C THR A 141 -3.62 -15.47 -0.59
N ALA A 142 -3.26 -15.52 0.70
CA ALA A 142 -2.36 -14.53 1.30
C ALA A 142 -0.98 -14.53 0.62
N SER A 143 -0.41 -15.71 0.36
CA SER A 143 0.88 -15.81 -0.35
C SER A 143 0.78 -15.23 -1.76
N ALA A 144 -0.32 -15.48 -2.47
CA ALA A 144 -0.57 -14.90 -3.80
C ALA A 144 -0.71 -13.38 -3.75
N HIS A 145 -1.41 -12.82 -2.75
CA HIS A 145 -1.46 -11.37 -2.58
C HIS A 145 -0.07 -10.76 -2.28
N ILE A 146 0.72 -11.39 -1.41
CA ILE A 146 2.09 -10.94 -1.10
C ILE A 146 2.97 -11.06 -2.35
N ILE A 147 2.95 -12.20 -3.06
CA ILE A 147 3.73 -12.41 -4.29
C ILE A 147 3.34 -11.37 -5.35
N THR A 148 2.03 -11.15 -5.55
CA THR A 148 1.55 -10.12 -6.47
C THR A 148 1.99 -8.72 -6.07
N ALA A 149 2.08 -8.45 -4.78
CA ALA A 149 2.52 -7.14 -4.29
C ALA A 149 4.03 -6.92 -4.41
N VAL A 150 4.82 -7.98 -4.27
CA VAL A 150 6.30 -7.93 -4.22
C VAL A 150 6.87 -8.19 -5.62
N ILE A 151 6.54 -9.32 -6.27
CA ILE A 151 7.03 -9.71 -7.61
C ILE A 151 6.32 -8.92 -8.73
N GLY A 152 6.47 -7.60 -8.71
CA GLY A 152 5.99 -6.68 -9.74
C GLY A 152 7.11 -5.85 -10.33
N SER A 153 6.89 -4.55 -10.50
CA SER A 153 7.88 -3.66 -11.12
C SER A 153 9.24 -3.69 -10.41
N GLY A 154 9.29 -3.99 -9.10
CA GLY A 154 10.52 -4.11 -8.34
C GLY A 154 11.56 -5.05 -8.96
N VAL A 155 11.17 -6.25 -9.43
CA VAL A 155 12.12 -7.24 -9.98
C VAL A 155 12.79 -6.77 -11.27
N LEU A 156 12.09 -5.93 -12.04
CA LEU A 156 12.58 -5.43 -13.33
C LEU A 156 13.80 -4.52 -13.16
N SER A 157 13.83 -3.76 -12.07
CA SER A 157 14.94 -2.84 -11.71
C SER A 157 16.15 -3.53 -11.07
N LEU A 158 16.04 -4.81 -10.68
CA LEU A 158 17.08 -5.46 -9.88
C LEU A 158 18.36 -5.72 -10.67
N ALA A 159 18.26 -6.00 -11.98
CA ALA A 159 19.44 -6.16 -12.81
C ALA A 159 20.26 -4.87 -12.87
N TRP A 160 19.58 -3.73 -13.04
CA TRP A 160 20.20 -2.42 -12.96
C TRP A 160 20.75 -2.10 -11.57
N ALA A 161 20.01 -2.41 -10.50
CA ALA A 161 20.45 -2.14 -9.13
C ALA A 161 21.71 -2.94 -8.77
N VAL A 162 21.77 -4.22 -9.15
CA VAL A 162 22.99 -5.04 -9.04
C VAL A 162 24.09 -4.48 -9.95
N GLY A 163 23.73 -3.91 -11.10
CA GLY A 163 24.64 -3.16 -11.96
C GLY A 163 25.35 -1.99 -11.28
N GLN A 164 24.61 -1.22 -10.47
CA GLN A 164 25.18 -0.10 -9.74
C GLN A 164 26.02 -0.53 -8.53
N LEU A 165 25.64 -1.64 -7.88
CA LEU A 165 26.26 -2.13 -6.63
C LEU A 165 27.40 -3.14 -6.84
N GLY A 166 27.36 -3.90 -7.93
CA GLY A 166 28.30 -4.97 -8.26
C GLY A 166 27.97 -6.32 -7.64
N TRP A 167 28.80 -7.30 -7.99
CA TRP A 167 28.63 -8.72 -7.63
C TRP A 167 28.66 -9.01 -6.12
N VAL A 168 29.25 -8.12 -5.31
CA VAL A 168 29.33 -8.31 -3.85
C VAL A 168 28.18 -7.59 -3.16
N ALA A 169 28.12 -6.26 -3.30
CA ALA A 169 27.17 -5.45 -2.56
C ALA A 169 25.72 -5.67 -3.04
N GLY A 170 25.50 -5.89 -4.35
CA GLY A 170 24.17 -6.11 -4.90
C GLY A 170 23.43 -7.29 -4.24
N PRO A 171 23.93 -8.53 -4.41
CA PRO A 171 23.33 -9.71 -3.78
C PRO A 171 23.30 -9.62 -2.25
N GLY A 172 24.35 -9.09 -1.63
CA GLY A 172 24.42 -8.93 -0.17
C GLY A 172 23.32 -8.03 0.38
N ILE A 173 23.07 -6.89 -0.27
CA ILE A 173 22.01 -5.95 0.12
C ILE A 173 20.64 -6.56 -0.13
N MET A 174 20.43 -7.30 -1.23
CA MET A 174 19.15 -7.98 -1.47
C MET A 174 18.81 -9.01 -0.39
N ILE A 175 19.79 -9.80 0.05
CA ILE A 175 19.62 -10.76 1.16
C ILE A 175 19.34 -10.01 2.47
N LEU A 176 20.04 -8.91 2.73
CA LEU A 176 19.82 -8.08 3.92
C LEU A 176 18.38 -7.54 3.95
N PHE A 177 17.91 -6.92 2.86
CA PHE A 177 16.56 -6.38 2.76
C PHE A 177 15.50 -7.47 2.88
N SER A 178 15.72 -8.64 2.27
CA SER A 178 14.87 -9.81 2.45
C SER A 178 14.73 -10.21 3.93
N PHE A 179 15.85 -10.32 4.63
CA PHE A 179 15.86 -10.68 6.05
C PHE A 179 15.17 -9.63 6.93
N VAL A 180 15.50 -8.35 6.73
CA VAL A 180 14.89 -7.24 7.50
C VAL A 180 13.39 -7.22 7.27
N THR A 181 12.94 -7.25 6.02
CA THR A 181 11.51 -7.25 5.67
C THR A 181 10.79 -8.47 6.22
N TYR A 182 11.39 -9.67 6.14
CA TYR A 182 10.82 -10.87 6.76
C TYR A 182 10.65 -10.68 8.26
N TYR A 183 11.71 -10.26 8.95
CA TYR A 183 11.72 -10.06 10.39
C TYR A 183 10.65 -9.06 10.82
N THR A 184 10.63 -7.86 10.24
CA THR A 184 9.68 -6.80 10.64
C THR A 184 8.25 -7.13 10.24
N SER A 185 8.04 -7.82 9.12
CA SER A 185 6.71 -8.32 8.72
C SER A 185 6.18 -9.37 9.71
N THR A 186 7.05 -10.21 10.29
CA THR A 186 6.61 -11.11 11.37
C THR A 186 6.20 -10.35 12.63
N LEU A 187 6.89 -9.26 12.98
CA LEU A 187 6.48 -8.40 14.11
C LEU A 187 5.15 -7.71 13.82
N LEU A 188 4.99 -7.18 12.61
CA LEU A 188 3.75 -6.52 12.17
C LEU A 188 2.55 -7.47 12.22
N SER A 189 2.73 -8.72 11.80
CA SER A 189 1.65 -9.71 11.80
C SER A 189 1.11 -10.04 13.20
N ASP A 190 1.93 -9.88 14.25
CA ASP A 190 1.49 -10.03 15.64
C ASP A 190 0.66 -8.84 16.12
N CYS A 191 0.79 -7.68 15.46
CA CYS A 191 0.08 -6.44 15.81
C CYS A 191 -1.34 -6.36 15.20
N TYR A 192 -1.78 -7.38 14.44
CA TYR A 192 -3.11 -7.42 13.84
C TYR A 192 -4.25 -7.45 14.87
N ARG A 193 -4.09 -8.20 15.97
CA ARG A 193 -5.04 -8.18 17.10
C ARG A 193 -4.47 -7.41 18.28
N SER A 194 -5.32 -6.59 18.90
CA SER A 194 -4.95 -5.73 20.04
C SER A 194 -5.32 -6.35 21.40
N CYS A 195 -4.52 -6.08 22.42
CA CYS A 195 -4.58 -6.63 23.80
C CYS A 195 -4.34 -8.16 23.90
N ASP A 196 -5.03 -9.01 23.14
CA ASP A 196 -4.73 -10.46 23.06
C ASP A 196 -4.47 -10.92 21.61
N PRO A 197 -3.38 -11.68 21.32
CA PRO A 197 -3.06 -12.12 19.96
C PRO A 197 -4.06 -13.10 19.32
N SER A 198 -4.95 -13.71 20.11
CA SER A 198 -5.89 -14.75 19.67
C SER A 198 -7.35 -14.33 19.75
N THR A 199 -7.75 -13.61 20.78
CA THR A 199 -9.14 -13.17 21.02
C THR A 199 -9.30 -11.65 20.97
N GLY A 200 -8.20 -10.91 20.85
CA GLY A 200 -8.20 -9.46 20.84
C GLY A 200 -8.91 -8.86 19.63
N LYS A 201 -9.25 -7.57 19.76
CA LYS A 201 -9.91 -6.79 18.69
C LYS A 201 -9.04 -6.75 17.44
N ARG A 202 -9.63 -7.10 16.29
CA ARG A 202 -8.98 -7.02 14.97
C ARG A 202 -8.74 -5.57 14.55
N ASN A 203 -7.55 -5.31 14.00
CA ASN A 203 -7.21 -4.08 13.31
C ASN A 203 -7.29 -4.34 11.80
N TYR A 204 -8.24 -3.70 11.11
CA TYR A 204 -8.52 -4.01 9.71
C TYR A 204 -7.53 -3.37 8.74
N THR A 205 -6.90 -2.27 9.16
CA THR A 205 -5.92 -1.54 8.36
C THR A 205 -4.63 -1.35 9.12
N TYR A 206 -3.54 -1.11 8.39
CA TYR A 206 -2.24 -0.79 8.98
C TYR A 206 -2.36 0.40 9.94
N LYS A 207 -3.07 1.45 9.52
CA LYS A 207 -3.31 2.65 10.32
C LYS A 207 -4.07 2.35 11.61
N ASP A 208 -5.07 1.45 11.57
CA ASP A 208 -5.79 1.03 12.78
C ASP A 208 -4.86 0.30 13.75
N ALA A 209 -3.97 -0.56 13.24
CA ALA A 209 -2.97 -1.24 14.08
C ALA A 209 -2.02 -0.23 14.74
N VAL A 210 -1.59 0.80 14.00
CA VAL A 210 -0.81 1.90 14.55
C VAL A 210 -1.63 2.66 15.58
N GLN A 211 -2.89 2.97 15.34
CA GLN A 211 -3.75 3.69 16.29
C GLN A 211 -4.04 2.90 17.57
N ALA A 212 -4.08 1.57 17.49
CA ALA A 212 -4.31 0.72 18.65
C ALA A 212 -3.07 0.59 19.56
N ASN A 213 -1.87 0.74 19.00
CA ASN A 213 -0.61 0.57 19.74
C ASN A 213 0.12 1.91 20.00
N LEU A 214 -0.10 2.92 19.18
CA LEU A 214 0.55 4.22 19.19
C LEU A 214 -0.51 5.32 19.09
N SER A 215 -0.23 6.50 19.64
CA SER A 215 -1.20 7.59 19.68
C SER A 215 -0.62 8.93 19.18
N GLY A 216 -1.50 9.89 18.96
CA GLY A 216 -1.13 11.27 18.61
C GLY A 216 -0.55 11.43 17.21
N ALA A 217 0.53 12.20 17.09
CA ALA A 217 1.13 12.59 15.81
C ALA A 217 1.62 11.39 14.97
N LYS A 218 2.03 10.29 15.62
CA LYS A 218 2.51 9.07 14.94
C LYS A 218 1.45 8.46 14.01
N VAL A 219 0.18 8.47 14.40
CA VAL A 219 -0.93 7.93 13.59
C VAL A 219 -1.15 8.77 12.32
N LYS A 220 -1.11 10.11 12.45
CA LYS A 220 -1.25 11.03 11.31
C LYS A 220 -0.10 10.85 10.33
N MET A 221 1.13 10.79 10.84
CA MET A 221 2.33 10.55 10.05
C MET A 221 2.29 9.19 9.32
N CYS A 222 1.86 8.12 10.01
CA CYS A 222 1.66 6.81 9.40
C CYS A 222 0.70 6.88 8.21
N GLY A 223 -0.48 7.47 8.40
CA GLY A 223 -1.47 7.59 7.33
C GLY A 223 -0.90 8.36 6.13
N PHE A 224 -0.29 9.52 6.38
CA PHE A 224 0.30 10.35 5.33
C PHE A 224 1.36 9.60 4.52
N LEU A 225 2.33 8.98 5.20
CA LEU A 225 3.42 8.24 4.55
C LEU A 225 2.90 6.99 3.81
N GLN A 226 1.93 6.28 4.39
CA GLN A 226 1.32 5.12 3.74
C GLN A 226 0.63 5.54 2.44
N TYR A 227 -0.23 6.57 2.45
CA TYR A 227 -0.99 6.97 1.27
C TYR A 227 -0.11 7.57 0.17
N ILE A 228 0.92 8.35 0.51
CA ILE A 228 1.90 8.82 -0.49
C ILE A 228 2.60 7.63 -1.16
N ASN A 229 3.00 6.61 -0.39
CA ASN A 229 3.59 5.42 -0.96
C ASN A 229 2.61 4.66 -1.87
N LEU A 230 1.33 4.53 -1.49
CA LEU A 230 0.32 3.90 -2.34
C LEU A 230 0.10 4.66 -3.66
N ILE A 231 0.04 5.99 -3.61
CA ILE A 231 -0.03 6.86 -4.81
C ILE A 231 1.22 6.68 -5.67
N GLY A 232 2.39 6.71 -5.06
CA GLY A 232 3.68 6.52 -5.73
C GLY A 232 3.74 5.17 -6.44
N THR A 233 3.37 4.08 -5.77
CA THR A 233 3.33 2.73 -6.37
C THR A 233 2.38 2.68 -7.57
N ALA A 234 1.22 3.34 -7.50
CA ALA A 234 0.29 3.42 -8.64
C ALA A 234 0.93 4.12 -9.86
N ILE A 235 1.68 5.20 -9.64
CA ILE A 235 2.46 5.90 -10.68
C ILE A 235 3.54 4.96 -11.25
N GLY A 236 4.35 4.35 -10.38
CA GLY A 236 5.41 3.42 -10.79
C GLY A 236 4.89 2.23 -11.62
N TYR A 237 3.74 1.66 -11.25
CA TYR A 237 3.10 0.60 -12.03
C TYR A 237 2.57 1.07 -13.39
N THR A 238 2.08 2.30 -13.47
CA THR A 238 1.63 2.90 -14.74
C THR A 238 2.80 3.06 -15.70
N ILE A 239 3.94 3.55 -15.20
CA ILE A 239 5.19 3.68 -15.98
C ILE A 239 5.69 2.30 -16.42
N ALA A 240 5.77 1.33 -15.51
CA ALA A 240 6.26 -0.01 -15.80
C ALA A 240 5.40 -0.75 -16.85
N ALA A 241 4.08 -0.74 -16.69
CA ALA A 241 3.17 -1.39 -17.64
C ALA A 241 3.27 -0.76 -19.02
N THR A 242 3.41 0.56 -19.06
CA THR A 242 3.60 1.30 -20.31
C THR A 242 4.91 0.94 -21.00
N SER A 243 6.02 0.87 -20.25
CA SER A 243 7.33 0.45 -20.78
C SER A 243 7.23 -0.92 -21.46
N SER A 244 6.53 -1.87 -20.83
CA SER A 244 6.31 -3.19 -21.42
C SER A 244 5.41 -3.18 -22.66
N MET A 245 4.33 -2.38 -22.69
CA MET A 245 3.50 -2.26 -23.90
C MET A 245 4.25 -1.61 -25.07
N VAL A 246 5.06 -0.59 -24.78
CA VAL A 246 5.94 0.06 -25.76
C VAL A 246 6.98 -0.94 -26.28
N ALA A 247 7.55 -1.78 -25.40
CA ALA A 247 8.49 -2.82 -25.80
C ALA A 247 7.87 -3.82 -26.79
N ILE A 248 6.62 -4.27 -26.56
CA ILE A 248 5.90 -5.15 -27.49
C ILE A 248 5.74 -4.46 -28.85
N LYS A 249 5.25 -3.21 -28.88
CA LYS A 249 5.02 -2.51 -30.16
C LYS A 249 6.33 -2.27 -30.91
N ARG A 250 7.39 -1.92 -30.18
CA ARG A 250 8.73 -1.70 -30.74
C ARG A 250 9.32 -3.00 -31.31
N SER A 251 9.22 -4.10 -30.57
CA SER A 251 9.62 -5.45 -31.01
C SER A 251 8.95 -5.84 -32.34
N ASN A 252 7.62 -5.67 -32.42
CA ASN A 252 6.87 -5.98 -33.64
C ASN A 252 7.21 -5.04 -34.81
N CYS A 253 7.41 -3.74 -34.55
CA CYS A 253 7.81 -2.77 -35.58
C CYS A 253 9.14 -3.14 -36.24
N PHE A 254 10.16 -3.47 -35.43
CA PHE A 254 11.46 -3.88 -35.97
C PHE A 254 11.41 -5.18 -36.77
N HIS A 255 10.48 -6.08 -36.43
CA HIS A 255 10.31 -7.31 -37.19
C HIS A 255 9.65 -7.08 -38.55
N GLU A 256 8.68 -6.17 -38.61
CA GLU A 256 7.94 -5.83 -39.84
C GLU A 256 8.76 -4.95 -40.78
N ASN A 257 9.38 -3.89 -40.26
CA ASN A 257 10.04 -2.85 -41.06
C ASN A 257 11.57 -3.00 -41.17
N GLY A 258 12.15 -3.96 -40.46
CA GLY A 258 13.60 -4.14 -40.36
C GLY A 258 14.24 -3.26 -39.28
N LYS A 259 15.52 -3.53 -38.98
CA LYS A 259 16.26 -2.92 -37.86
C LYS A 259 16.60 -1.44 -38.06
N ASP A 260 16.48 -0.93 -39.29
CA ASP A 260 16.87 0.43 -39.67
C ASP A 260 15.76 1.48 -39.48
N ASP A 261 14.53 1.04 -39.18
CA ASP A 261 13.42 1.94 -38.87
C ASP A 261 13.57 2.47 -37.42
N PRO A 262 13.52 3.79 -37.16
CA PRO A 262 13.62 4.34 -35.81
C PRO A 262 12.48 3.89 -34.87
N CYS A 263 11.36 3.36 -35.40
CA CYS A 263 10.25 2.77 -34.65
C CYS A 263 9.85 3.60 -33.42
N GLN A 264 9.60 4.90 -33.61
CA GLN A 264 9.24 5.81 -32.53
C GLN A 264 7.82 5.54 -32.04
N ILE A 265 7.70 5.07 -30.80
CA ILE A 265 6.42 4.73 -30.17
C ILE A 265 6.11 5.73 -29.06
N SER A 266 4.95 6.39 -29.17
CA SER A 266 4.49 7.33 -28.13
C SER A 266 4.10 6.60 -26.85
N SER A 267 4.88 6.80 -25.78
CA SER A 267 4.59 6.23 -24.46
C SER A 267 3.28 6.76 -23.86
N ASN A 268 2.94 8.03 -24.14
CA ASN A 268 1.74 8.70 -23.60
C ASN A 268 0.43 7.98 -23.95
N LEU A 269 0.31 7.47 -25.17
CA LEU A 269 -0.88 6.73 -25.59
C LEU A 269 -1.08 5.46 -24.75
N TYR A 270 0.02 4.73 -24.50
CA TYR A 270 -0.01 3.50 -23.72
C TYR A 270 -0.25 3.75 -22.23
N MET A 271 0.23 4.86 -21.67
CA MET A 271 -0.13 5.29 -20.31
C MET A 271 -1.64 5.52 -20.19
N ILE A 272 -2.24 6.21 -21.16
CA ILE A 272 -3.68 6.47 -21.20
C ILE A 272 -4.47 5.15 -21.32
N ILE A 273 -4.04 4.24 -22.20
CA ILE A 273 -4.67 2.91 -22.34
C ILE A 273 -4.63 2.14 -21.02
N PHE A 274 -3.48 2.10 -20.34
CA PHE A 274 -3.38 1.45 -19.03
C PHE A 274 -4.28 2.13 -17.99
N GLY A 275 -4.30 3.46 -17.96
CA GLY A 275 -5.20 4.24 -17.10
C GLY A 275 -6.67 3.90 -17.32
N ILE A 276 -7.12 3.78 -18.57
CA ILE A 276 -8.51 3.37 -18.90
C ILE A 276 -8.81 1.98 -18.35
N VAL A 277 -7.90 1.01 -18.54
CA VAL A 277 -8.04 -0.33 -17.96
C VAL A 277 -8.15 -0.25 -16.43
N GLN A 278 -7.29 0.54 -15.79
CA GLN A 278 -7.31 0.72 -14.34
C GLN A 278 -8.57 1.40 -13.83
N ILE A 279 -9.17 2.33 -14.58
CA ILE A 279 -10.48 2.92 -14.22
C ILE A 279 -11.53 1.81 -14.11
N ILE A 280 -11.57 0.87 -15.07
CA ILE A 280 -12.54 -0.23 -15.09
C ILE A 280 -12.32 -1.16 -13.88
N PHE A 281 -11.09 -1.64 -13.69
CA PHE A 281 -10.79 -2.57 -12.59
C PHE A 281 -10.86 -1.90 -11.21
N SER A 282 -10.60 -0.59 -11.12
CA SER A 282 -10.74 0.14 -9.86
C SER A 282 -12.19 0.20 -9.37
N GLN A 283 -13.19 -0.17 -10.17
CA GLN A 283 -14.58 -0.21 -9.71
C GLN A 283 -14.92 -1.44 -8.86
N PHE A 284 -14.04 -2.44 -8.78
CA PHE A 284 -14.25 -3.59 -7.88
C PHE A 284 -14.15 -3.15 -6.41
N PRO A 285 -15.12 -3.52 -5.55
CA PRO A 285 -15.27 -2.87 -4.25
C PRO A 285 -14.25 -3.29 -3.18
N ASN A 286 -13.83 -4.57 -3.14
CA ASN A 286 -13.05 -5.14 -2.02
C ASN A 286 -11.96 -6.14 -2.48
N PHE A 287 -10.93 -6.33 -1.63
CA PHE A 287 -9.82 -7.29 -1.80
C PHE A 287 -10.27 -8.74 -2.08
N GLU A 288 -11.31 -9.21 -1.39
CA GLU A 288 -11.82 -10.58 -1.57
C GLU A 288 -12.35 -10.81 -3.00
N LYS A 289 -12.97 -9.79 -3.59
CA LYS A 289 -13.49 -9.88 -4.97
C LYS A 289 -12.39 -9.81 -6.03
N ILE A 290 -11.20 -9.34 -5.67
CA ILE A 290 -10.01 -9.33 -6.55
C ILE A 290 -9.04 -10.49 -6.26
N ALA A 291 -9.40 -11.45 -5.41
CA ALA A 291 -8.56 -12.61 -5.12
C ALA A 291 -8.23 -13.41 -6.40
N GLY A 292 -9.21 -13.60 -7.29
CA GLY A 292 -8.97 -14.22 -8.60
C GLY A 292 -7.99 -13.43 -9.47
N LEU A 293 -8.14 -12.11 -9.51
CA LEU A 293 -7.23 -11.21 -10.23
C LEU A 293 -5.80 -11.30 -9.66
N SER A 294 -5.67 -11.40 -8.33
CA SER A 294 -4.38 -11.52 -7.65
C SER A 294 -3.70 -12.87 -7.92
N ILE A 295 -4.45 -13.96 -8.06
CA ILE A 295 -3.90 -15.27 -8.45
C ILE A 295 -3.37 -15.21 -9.88
N ILE A 296 -4.13 -14.64 -10.82
CA ILE A 296 -3.67 -14.46 -12.20
C ILE A 296 -2.41 -13.60 -12.24
N ALA A 297 -2.38 -12.50 -11.49
CA ALA A 297 -1.21 -11.64 -11.40
C ALA A 297 0.01 -12.36 -10.81
N ALA A 298 -0.17 -13.20 -9.79
CA ALA A 298 0.91 -14.00 -9.22
C ALA A 298 1.48 -15.00 -10.25
N ILE A 299 0.62 -15.68 -11.01
CA ILE A 299 1.05 -16.58 -12.08
C ILE A 299 1.84 -15.80 -13.13
N MET A 300 1.31 -14.67 -13.59
CA MET A 300 2.00 -13.82 -14.58
C MET A 300 3.35 -13.32 -14.07
N SER A 301 3.49 -13.04 -12.76
CA SER A 301 4.78 -12.65 -12.18
C SER A 301 5.85 -13.72 -12.28
N PHE A 302 5.48 -14.97 -12.02
CA PHE A 302 6.42 -16.08 -12.21
C PHE A 302 6.72 -16.31 -13.68
N THR A 303 5.72 -16.16 -14.57
CA THR A 303 5.92 -16.30 -16.02
C THR A 303 6.97 -15.33 -16.54
N TYR A 304 6.79 -14.02 -16.35
CA TYR A 304 7.74 -13.05 -16.91
C TYR A 304 9.11 -13.13 -16.21
N SER A 305 9.16 -13.41 -14.91
CA SER A 305 10.42 -13.53 -14.17
C SER A 305 11.21 -14.76 -14.64
N THR A 306 10.54 -15.88 -14.89
CA THR A 306 11.17 -17.09 -15.42
C THR A 306 11.70 -16.87 -16.84
N ILE A 307 10.93 -16.20 -17.69
CA ILE A 307 11.39 -15.85 -19.04
C ILE A 307 12.59 -14.89 -18.96
N GLY A 308 12.49 -13.81 -18.17
CA GLY A 308 13.59 -12.86 -17.99
C GLY A 308 14.86 -13.51 -17.45
N LEU A 309 14.73 -14.44 -16.50
CA LEU A 309 15.84 -15.26 -16.01
C LEU A 309 16.46 -16.12 -17.13
N ALA A 310 15.63 -16.84 -17.89
CA ALA A 310 16.09 -17.67 -18.99
C ALA A 310 16.84 -16.84 -20.04
N LEU A 311 16.29 -15.69 -20.42
CA LEU A 311 16.94 -14.75 -21.34
C LEU A 311 18.28 -14.23 -20.77
N GLY A 312 18.34 -13.90 -19.48
CA GLY A 312 19.58 -13.51 -18.80
C GLY A 312 20.64 -14.61 -18.82
N ILE A 313 20.24 -15.87 -18.57
CA ILE A 313 21.15 -17.03 -18.64
C ILE A 313 21.67 -17.22 -20.07
N VAL A 314 20.79 -17.17 -21.08
CA VAL A 314 21.20 -17.27 -22.48
C VAL A 314 22.18 -16.16 -22.83
N GLN A 315 21.92 -14.92 -22.40
CA GLN A 315 22.81 -13.80 -22.65
C GLN A 315 24.20 -14.00 -22.03
N VAL A 316 24.28 -14.57 -20.82
CA VAL A 316 25.56 -14.94 -20.18
C VAL A 316 26.30 -15.99 -21.01
N ILE A 317 25.59 -16.99 -21.53
CA ILE A 317 26.16 -18.05 -22.37
C ILE A 317 26.68 -17.46 -23.69
N GLU A 318 25.90 -16.61 -24.36
CA GLU A 318 26.28 -15.95 -25.61
C GLU A 318 27.50 -15.03 -25.43
N ASN A 319 27.63 -14.39 -24.27
CA ASN A 319 28.80 -13.61 -23.92
C ASN A 319 30.06 -14.46 -23.66
N GLY A 320 29.93 -15.78 -23.52
CA GLY A 320 31.02 -16.67 -23.11
C GLY A 320 31.41 -16.56 -21.63
N GLY A 321 30.57 -15.92 -20.81
CA GLY A 321 30.85 -15.71 -19.38
C GLY A 321 30.07 -14.56 -18.76
N PHE A 322 30.25 -14.40 -17.44
CA PHE A 322 29.62 -13.32 -16.67
C PHE A 322 30.32 -11.98 -16.90
N LYS A 323 29.54 -10.96 -17.26
CA LYS A 323 29.96 -9.55 -17.27
C LYS A 323 29.85 -8.92 -15.88
N GLY A 324 30.23 -7.65 -15.80
CA GLY A 324 30.15 -6.83 -14.59
C GLY A 324 31.42 -6.86 -13.74
N SER A 325 31.49 -5.95 -12.78
CA SER A 325 32.60 -5.79 -11.86
C SER A 325 32.18 -6.11 -10.42
N LEU A 326 33.17 -6.30 -9.53
CA LEU A 326 32.91 -6.51 -8.10
C LEU A 326 32.25 -5.28 -7.43
N THR A 327 32.47 -4.09 -7.99
CA THR A 327 32.08 -2.80 -7.37
C THR A 327 31.01 -2.05 -8.16
N GLY A 328 30.35 -2.72 -9.10
CA GLY A 328 29.31 -2.14 -9.95
C GLY A 328 29.89 -1.31 -11.08
N ILE A 329 29.10 -0.33 -11.55
CA ILE A 329 29.42 0.52 -12.69
C ILE A 329 30.85 1.11 -12.64
N SER A 330 31.57 1.03 -13.75
CA SER A 330 32.98 1.44 -13.82
C SER A 330 33.16 2.96 -13.72
N ILE A 331 34.15 3.39 -12.93
CA ILE A 331 34.58 4.80 -12.87
C ILE A 331 35.29 5.12 -14.19
N GLY A 332 34.74 6.06 -14.97
CA GLY A 332 35.14 6.35 -16.35
C GLY A 332 33.95 6.46 -17.31
N LEU A 333 32.91 5.66 -17.09
CA LEU A 333 31.59 5.84 -17.71
C LEU A 333 30.80 6.95 -17.00
N VAL A 334 30.99 7.04 -15.68
CA VAL A 334 30.36 8.00 -14.79
C VAL A 334 31.40 8.62 -13.86
N THR A 335 31.11 9.83 -13.36
CA THR A 335 31.95 10.48 -12.35
C THR A 335 31.81 9.76 -10.99
N PRO A 336 32.82 9.82 -10.11
CA PRO A 336 32.73 9.19 -8.78
C PRO A 336 31.51 9.64 -7.96
N VAL A 337 31.18 10.93 -8.03
CA VAL A 337 30.02 11.50 -7.33
C VAL A 337 28.72 10.96 -7.91
N HIS A 338 28.60 10.89 -9.24
CA HIS A 338 27.41 10.32 -9.88
C HIS A 338 27.23 8.84 -9.54
N LYS A 339 28.32 8.06 -9.49
CA LYS A 339 28.29 6.67 -9.03
C LYS A 339 27.69 6.53 -7.62
N VAL A 340 28.04 7.41 -6.68
CA VAL A 340 27.45 7.39 -5.32
C VAL A 340 25.95 7.60 -5.35
N TRP A 341 25.45 8.54 -6.17
CA TRP A 341 24.01 8.77 -6.31
C TRP A 341 23.28 7.56 -6.90
N LEU A 342 23.85 6.93 -7.93
CA LEU A 342 23.31 5.72 -8.53
C LEU A 342 23.27 4.55 -7.54
N VAL A 343 24.30 4.39 -6.70
CA VAL A 343 24.34 3.39 -5.63
C VAL A 343 23.21 3.62 -4.62
N PHE A 344 23.00 4.87 -4.18
CA PHE A 344 21.92 5.19 -3.25
C PHE A 344 20.54 4.94 -3.86
N GLN A 345 20.34 5.33 -5.11
CA GLN A 345 19.11 5.04 -5.84
C GLN A 345 18.86 3.54 -6.00
N ALA A 346 19.89 2.75 -6.34
CA ALA A 346 19.81 1.30 -6.43
C ALA A 346 19.39 0.64 -5.11
N ILE A 347 19.86 1.16 -3.97
CA ILE A 347 19.41 0.70 -2.66
C ILE A 347 17.92 1.01 -2.46
N GLY A 348 17.46 2.19 -2.89
CA GLY A 348 16.04 2.54 -2.92
C GLY A 348 15.21 1.58 -3.78
N SER A 349 15.70 1.22 -4.97
CA SER A 349 15.01 0.27 -5.86
C SER A 349 14.90 -1.13 -5.25
N ILE A 350 15.96 -1.61 -4.58
CA ILE A 350 15.90 -2.87 -3.81
C ILE A 350 14.91 -2.75 -2.64
N ALA A 351 14.88 -1.61 -1.95
CA ALA A 351 13.94 -1.34 -0.87
C ALA A 351 12.48 -1.42 -1.34
N PHE A 352 12.20 -0.82 -2.51
CA PHE A 352 10.89 -0.90 -3.14
C PHE A 352 10.52 -2.34 -3.52
N ALA A 353 11.48 -3.12 -4.05
CA ALA A 353 11.23 -4.50 -4.45
C ALA A 353 10.75 -5.37 -3.28
N TYR A 354 11.16 -5.09 -2.04
CA TYR A 354 10.67 -5.79 -0.84
C TYR A 354 9.52 -5.07 -0.12
N SER A 355 8.98 -4.00 -0.68
CA SER A 355 7.91 -3.23 -0.06
C SER A 355 6.56 -3.96 -0.23
N PHE A 356 6.00 -4.51 0.84
CA PHE A 356 4.58 -4.92 0.91
C PHE A 356 3.97 -4.72 2.29
N SER A 357 4.77 -4.35 3.29
CA SER A 357 4.33 -4.17 4.68
C SER A 357 3.18 -3.17 4.82
N LEU A 358 3.12 -2.19 3.90
CA LEU A 358 2.06 -1.17 3.79
C LEU A 358 0.66 -1.71 3.45
N ILE A 359 0.53 -2.96 3.02
CA ILE A 359 -0.76 -3.65 2.83
C ILE A 359 -0.85 -4.97 3.60
N LEU A 360 0.13 -5.26 4.47
CA LEU A 360 0.25 -6.55 5.15
C LEU A 360 -0.96 -6.82 6.06
N ILE A 361 -1.39 -5.81 6.82
CA ILE A 361 -2.52 -5.93 7.74
C ILE A 361 -3.83 -6.12 6.97
N GLU A 362 -4.00 -5.43 5.86
CA GLU A 362 -5.16 -5.55 4.97
C GLU A 362 -5.22 -6.94 4.31
N ILE A 363 -4.07 -7.51 3.91
CA ILE A 363 -3.99 -8.91 3.44
C ILE A 363 -4.33 -9.88 4.58
N GLN A 364 -3.77 -9.65 5.77
CA GLN A 364 -4.02 -10.47 6.95
C GLN A 364 -5.49 -10.45 7.36
N ASP A 365 -6.18 -9.33 7.16
CA ASP A 365 -7.62 -9.20 7.40
C ASP A 365 -8.49 -10.00 6.43
N THR A 366 -7.93 -10.63 5.37
CA THR A 366 -8.69 -11.54 4.51
C THR A 366 -8.68 -12.99 5.02
N ILE A 367 -7.85 -13.31 6.01
CA ILE A 367 -7.61 -14.68 6.46
C ILE A 367 -8.77 -15.18 7.33
N LYS A 368 -9.26 -16.39 7.03
CA LYS A 368 -10.34 -17.04 7.78
C LYS A 368 -9.95 -17.36 9.23
N ALA A 369 -10.93 -17.34 10.15
CA ALA A 369 -10.83 -17.88 11.50
C ALA A 369 -11.80 -19.09 11.67
N PRO A 370 -11.55 -20.14 12.51
CA PRO A 370 -10.42 -20.41 13.43
C PRO A 370 -9.53 -21.63 12.99
N PRO A 371 -8.72 -22.25 13.87
CA PRO A 371 -7.24 -22.33 13.84
C PRO A 371 -6.60 -22.77 12.50
N PRO A 372 -5.33 -22.36 12.21
CA PRO A 372 -4.43 -21.57 13.07
C PRO A 372 -4.73 -20.06 13.09
N SER A 373 -4.19 -19.32 14.08
CA SER A 373 -4.37 -17.87 14.18
C SER A 373 -3.96 -17.13 12.91
N GLU A 374 -4.60 -16.00 12.63
CA GLU A 374 -4.37 -15.18 11.44
C GLU A 374 -2.89 -14.78 11.35
N ALA A 375 -2.27 -14.42 12.48
CA ALA A 375 -0.84 -14.13 12.56
C ALA A 375 0.04 -15.34 12.18
N LYS A 376 -0.32 -16.56 12.60
CA LYS A 376 0.43 -17.77 12.25
C LYS A 376 0.31 -18.11 10.76
N VAL A 377 -0.90 -17.97 10.19
CA VAL A 377 -1.13 -18.11 8.75
C VAL A 377 -0.31 -17.06 7.98
N MET A 378 -0.37 -15.81 8.43
CA MET A 378 0.32 -14.69 7.78
C MET A 378 1.84 -14.82 7.84
N LYS A 379 2.41 -15.25 8.96
CA LYS A 379 3.86 -15.54 9.07
C LYS A 379 4.29 -16.65 8.12
N ARG A 380 3.48 -17.70 7.98
CA ARG A 380 3.76 -18.80 7.03
C ARG A 380 3.68 -18.30 5.59
N ALA A 381 2.65 -17.53 5.24
CA ALA A 381 2.52 -16.92 3.92
C ALA A 381 3.70 -15.98 3.62
N THR A 382 4.05 -15.10 4.56
CA THR A 382 5.20 -14.19 4.47
C THR A 382 6.51 -14.96 4.26
N SER A 383 6.73 -16.05 5.01
CA SER A 383 7.92 -16.89 4.85
C SER A 383 8.01 -17.50 3.46
N ILE A 384 6.92 -18.06 2.94
CA ILE A 384 6.87 -18.69 1.61
C ILE A 384 7.12 -17.62 0.54
N SER A 385 6.38 -16.51 0.59
CA SER A 385 6.44 -15.46 -0.41
C SER A 385 7.79 -14.75 -0.45
N ILE A 386 8.36 -14.34 0.69
CA ILE A 386 9.67 -13.67 0.71
C ILE A 386 10.77 -14.62 0.26
N SER A 387 10.74 -15.90 0.66
CA SER A 387 11.75 -16.88 0.23
C SER A 387 11.70 -17.09 -1.28
N ALA A 388 10.51 -17.37 -1.82
CA ALA A 388 10.32 -17.55 -3.26
C ALA A 388 10.76 -16.29 -4.03
N THR A 389 10.31 -15.12 -3.58
CA THR A 389 10.64 -13.85 -4.22
C THR A 389 12.14 -13.56 -4.20
N THR A 390 12.81 -13.78 -3.07
CA THR A 390 14.26 -13.54 -2.93
C THR A 390 15.07 -14.42 -3.86
N VAL A 391 14.68 -15.68 -4.04
CA VAL A 391 15.32 -16.57 -5.01
C VAL A 391 15.17 -16.00 -6.42
N PHE A 392 13.95 -15.65 -6.84
CA PHE A 392 13.73 -15.07 -8.16
C PHE A 392 14.45 -13.74 -8.36
N TYR A 393 14.50 -12.90 -7.32
CA TYR A 393 15.16 -11.61 -7.34
C TYR A 393 16.66 -11.76 -7.53
N LEU A 394 17.30 -12.60 -6.73
CA LEU A 394 18.73 -12.89 -6.86
C LEU A 394 19.03 -13.47 -8.24
N LEU A 395 18.22 -14.42 -8.71
CA LEU A 395 18.42 -15.03 -10.03
C LEU A 395 18.27 -14.00 -11.16
N CYS A 396 17.17 -13.24 -11.21
CA CYS A 396 16.94 -12.26 -12.26
C CYS A 396 17.94 -11.10 -12.21
N GLY A 397 18.21 -10.57 -11.01
CA GLY A 397 19.16 -9.47 -10.81
C GLY A 397 20.59 -9.87 -11.17
N CYS A 398 21.06 -11.01 -10.67
CA CYS A 398 22.40 -11.51 -10.96
C CYS A 398 22.58 -11.95 -12.41
N MET A 399 21.62 -12.69 -12.99
CA MET A 399 21.76 -13.12 -14.39
C MET A 399 21.59 -11.96 -15.36
N GLY A 400 20.71 -10.99 -15.04
CA GLY A 400 20.62 -9.74 -15.78
C GLY A 400 21.93 -8.96 -15.75
N TYR A 401 22.54 -8.78 -14.56
CA TYR A 401 23.84 -8.14 -14.45
C TYR A 401 24.96 -8.94 -15.13
N GLY A 402 24.95 -10.26 -15.01
CA GLY A 402 25.88 -11.13 -15.71
C GLY A 402 25.78 -11.05 -17.22
N GLY A 403 24.58 -10.84 -17.76
CA GLY A 403 24.35 -10.67 -19.19
C GLY A 403 24.76 -9.30 -19.73
N PHE A 404 24.51 -8.24 -18.97
CA PHE A 404 24.63 -6.86 -19.46
C PHE A 404 25.77 -6.03 -18.83
N GLY A 405 26.30 -6.42 -17.67
CA GLY A 405 27.33 -5.69 -16.95
C GLY A 405 26.92 -4.25 -16.65
N ASP A 406 27.80 -3.30 -16.94
CA ASP A 406 27.57 -1.86 -16.71
C ASP A 406 26.41 -1.29 -17.54
N LEU A 407 25.92 -2.03 -18.55
CA LEU A 407 24.78 -1.66 -19.40
C LEU A 407 23.47 -2.34 -18.98
N ALA A 408 23.40 -2.88 -17.76
CA ALA A 408 22.17 -3.50 -17.26
C ALA A 408 20.99 -2.52 -17.33
N PRO A 409 19.88 -2.89 -18.00
CA PRO A 409 18.76 -2.00 -18.20
C PRO A 409 17.92 -1.84 -16.92
N GLY A 410 17.33 -0.66 -16.71
CA GLY A 410 16.39 -0.38 -15.63
C GLY A 410 15.13 -1.25 -15.62
N ASN A 411 14.75 -1.77 -16.79
CA ASN A 411 13.80 -2.87 -16.91
C ASN A 411 14.50 -4.04 -17.60
N LEU A 412 14.73 -5.13 -16.86
CA LEU A 412 15.42 -6.33 -17.35
C LEU A 412 14.99 -6.75 -18.76
N LEU A 413 13.68 -6.74 -19.05
CA LEU A 413 13.18 -7.19 -20.35
C LEU A 413 13.50 -6.24 -21.51
N THR A 414 13.74 -4.96 -21.25
CA THR A 414 14.06 -4.00 -22.31
C THR A 414 15.46 -4.21 -22.90
N GLY A 415 16.38 -4.84 -22.15
CA GLY A 415 17.71 -5.19 -22.67
C GLY A 415 17.70 -6.28 -23.74
N PHE A 416 16.61 -7.06 -23.82
CA PHE A 416 16.47 -8.16 -24.77
C PHE A 416 15.74 -7.75 -26.05
N GLY A 417 15.54 -6.46 -26.34
CA GLY A 417 14.73 -5.97 -27.46
C GLY A 417 15.05 -6.52 -28.86
N PHE A 418 16.17 -7.22 -29.03
CA PHE A 418 16.60 -7.87 -30.29
C PHE A 418 16.65 -9.40 -30.20
N TYR A 419 16.15 -9.99 -29.11
CA TYR A 419 16.24 -11.41 -28.84
C TYR A 419 15.33 -12.22 -29.78
N ASN A 420 15.89 -13.24 -30.41
CA ASN A 420 15.15 -14.21 -31.21
C ASN A 420 14.94 -15.51 -30.41
N PRO A 421 13.71 -16.02 -30.28
CA PRO A 421 12.51 -15.51 -30.94
C PRO A 421 11.80 -14.37 -30.19
N PHE A 422 11.44 -13.30 -30.91
CA PHE A 422 10.83 -12.09 -30.35
C PHE A 422 9.45 -12.32 -29.70
N TRP A 423 8.70 -13.34 -30.15
CA TRP A 423 7.41 -13.69 -29.55
C TRP A 423 7.53 -14.04 -28.06
N LEU A 424 8.67 -14.60 -27.63
CA LEU A 424 8.90 -14.96 -26.23
C LEU A 424 9.05 -13.70 -25.36
N LEU A 425 9.71 -12.67 -25.91
CA LEU A 425 9.85 -11.37 -25.27
C LEU A 425 8.50 -10.65 -25.18
N ASP A 426 7.69 -10.75 -26.23
CA ASP A 426 6.34 -10.18 -26.27
C ASP A 426 5.43 -10.83 -25.23
N ILE A 427 5.49 -12.16 -25.07
CA ILE A 427 4.76 -12.87 -24.01
C ILE A 427 5.19 -12.40 -22.62
N ALA A 428 6.50 -12.23 -22.39
CA ALA A 428 7.01 -11.78 -21.10
C ALA A 428 6.53 -10.36 -20.77
N ASN A 429 6.59 -9.44 -21.73
CA ASN A 429 6.08 -8.08 -21.55
C ASN A 429 4.55 -8.05 -21.39
N ALA A 430 3.80 -8.87 -22.11
CA ALA A 430 2.35 -8.99 -21.95
C ALA A 430 1.99 -9.51 -20.54
N ALA A 431 2.76 -10.50 -20.04
CA ALA A 431 2.62 -10.99 -18.68
C ALA A 431 2.89 -9.90 -17.63
N ILE A 432 3.88 -9.02 -17.83
CA ILE A 432 4.09 -7.86 -16.96
C ILE A 432 2.85 -6.96 -16.94
N VAL A 433 2.29 -6.62 -18.10
CA VAL A 433 1.11 -5.74 -18.18
C VAL A 433 -0.07 -6.35 -17.41
N ILE A 434 -0.36 -7.63 -17.62
CA ILE A 434 -1.44 -8.34 -16.91
C ILE A 434 -1.17 -8.39 -15.40
N HIS A 435 0.07 -8.69 -15.01
CA HIS A 435 0.47 -8.69 -13.61
C HIS A 435 0.24 -7.31 -12.95
N LEU A 436 0.69 -6.23 -13.60
CA LEU A 436 0.57 -4.87 -13.07
C LEU A 436 -0.88 -4.40 -13.02
N VAL A 437 -1.78 -4.95 -13.83
CA VAL A 437 -3.24 -4.74 -13.64
C VAL A 437 -3.67 -5.23 -12.26
N GLY A 438 -3.30 -6.45 -11.87
CA GLY A 438 -3.65 -6.99 -10.56
C GLY A 438 -2.91 -6.33 -9.40
N ALA A 439 -1.61 -6.10 -9.54
CA ALA A 439 -0.79 -5.47 -8.51
C ALA A 439 -1.28 -4.04 -8.18
N TYR A 440 -1.65 -3.26 -9.19
CA TYR A 440 -2.24 -1.92 -9.00
C TYR A 440 -3.49 -1.98 -8.12
N GLN A 441 -4.37 -2.96 -8.35
CA GLN A 441 -5.57 -3.12 -7.53
C GLN A 441 -5.23 -3.51 -6.09
N VAL A 442 -4.28 -4.42 -5.90
CA VAL A 442 -3.81 -4.83 -4.56
C VAL A 442 -3.28 -3.62 -3.75
N TYR A 443 -2.64 -2.64 -4.38
CA TYR A 443 -2.14 -1.44 -3.68
C TYR A 443 -3.18 -0.32 -3.53
N CYS A 444 -4.09 -0.14 -4.49
CA CYS A 444 -5.00 1.01 -4.48
C CYS A 444 -6.27 0.77 -3.65
N GLN A 445 -6.68 -0.48 -3.43
CA GLN A 445 -7.89 -0.80 -2.67
C GLN A 445 -7.89 -0.29 -1.20
N PRO A 446 -6.79 -0.36 -0.42
CA PRO A 446 -6.73 0.23 0.92
C PRO A 446 -6.93 1.75 0.89
N LEU A 447 -6.35 2.41 -0.12
CA LEU A 447 -6.49 3.86 -0.30
C LEU A 447 -7.94 4.22 -0.62
N TYR A 448 -8.59 3.47 -1.52
CA TYR A 448 -10.00 3.66 -1.84
C TYR A 448 -10.89 3.46 -0.63
N ALA A 449 -10.71 2.35 0.10
CA ALA A 449 -11.47 2.05 1.30
C ALA A 449 -11.32 3.15 2.37
N PHE A 450 -10.11 3.66 2.57
CA PHE A 450 -9.86 4.75 3.51
C PHE A 450 -10.66 6.01 3.16
N ILE A 451 -10.53 6.49 1.92
CA ILE A 451 -11.17 7.74 1.48
C ILE A 451 -12.69 7.61 1.49
N GLU A 452 -13.21 6.45 1.09
CA GLU A 452 -14.64 6.17 1.09
C GLU A 452 -15.24 6.10 2.50
N ASN A 453 -14.59 5.42 3.42
CA ASN A 453 -15.04 5.34 4.80
C ASN A 453 -14.97 6.71 5.48
N TRP A 454 -13.91 7.47 5.22
CA TRP A 454 -13.78 8.85 5.71
C TRP A 454 -14.88 9.75 5.15
N ALA A 455 -15.14 9.71 3.85
CA ALA A 455 -16.19 10.53 3.22
C ALA A 455 -17.58 10.18 3.75
N LYS A 456 -17.88 8.89 3.93
CA LYS A 456 -19.14 8.41 4.52
C LYS A 456 -19.33 8.89 5.96
N GLY A 457 -18.27 8.84 6.78
CA GLY A 457 -18.32 9.33 8.16
C GLY A 457 -18.45 10.85 8.26
N THR A 458 -17.83 11.59 7.34
CA THR A 458 -17.83 13.05 7.32
C THR A 458 -19.15 13.64 6.79
N TRP A 459 -19.73 13.02 5.76
CA TRP A 459 -20.96 13.48 5.12
C TRP A 459 -22.02 12.37 5.02
N PRO A 460 -22.54 11.88 6.16
CA PRO A 460 -23.47 10.74 6.19
C PRO A 460 -24.81 11.03 5.48
N ASN A 461 -25.23 12.30 5.42
CA ASN A 461 -26.50 12.70 4.81
C ASN A 461 -26.39 12.94 3.29
N CYS A 462 -25.19 12.90 2.72
CA CYS A 462 -24.98 13.20 1.31
C CYS A 462 -25.29 11.99 0.44
N LYS A 463 -26.42 12.03 -0.27
CA LYS A 463 -26.90 10.96 -1.15
C LYS A 463 -25.88 10.55 -2.23
N PHE A 464 -25.02 11.46 -2.69
CA PHE A 464 -23.94 11.14 -3.63
C PHE A 464 -22.92 10.14 -3.05
N ILE A 465 -22.64 10.24 -1.75
CA ILE A 465 -21.67 9.43 -1.01
C ILE A 465 -22.32 8.16 -0.46
N THR A 466 -23.56 8.23 0.03
CA THR A 466 -24.18 7.11 0.75
C THR A 466 -25.12 6.24 -0.09
N ASN A 467 -25.66 6.73 -1.21
CA ASN A 467 -26.53 5.90 -2.04
C ASN A 467 -25.74 4.77 -2.72
N GLU A 468 -26.26 3.56 -2.62
CA GLU A 468 -25.83 2.42 -3.44
C GLU A 468 -26.94 2.08 -4.44
N ILE A 469 -26.60 2.07 -5.72
CA ILE A 469 -27.47 1.66 -6.83
C ILE A 469 -27.13 0.22 -7.15
N THR A 470 -28.04 -0.70 -6.87
CA THR A 470 -27.90 -2.12 -7.23
C THR A 470 -28.31 -2.33 -8.68
N ILE A 471 -27.35 -2.64 -9.55
CA ILE A 471 -27.65 -3.05 -10.93
C ILE A 471 -27.66 -4.58 -10.98
N PRO A 472 -28.81 -5.22 -11.25
CA PRO A 472 -28.87 -6.65 -11.46
C PRO A 472 -28.21 -6.99 -12.80
N MET A 473 -27.08 -7.70 -12.80
CA MET A 473 -26.49 -8.22 -14.03
C MET A 473 -27.21 -9.50 -14.45
N SER A 474 -27.79 -9.46 -15.66
CA SER A 474 -28.62 -10.53 -16.25
C SER A 474 -27.87 -11.87 -16.42
N LEU A 475 -26.53 -11.89 -16.41
CA LEU A 475 -25.75 -13.08 -16.78
C LEU A 475 -25.40 -14.05 -15.63
N SER A 476 -25.58 -13.67 -14.36
CA SER A 476 -25.38 -14.59 -13.23
C SER A 476 -26.04 -14.07 -11.95
N LYS A 477 -26.95 -14.86 -11.37
CA LYS A 477 -27.72 -14.57 -10.13
C LYS A 477 -26.86 -14.29 -8.88
N SER A 478 -25.53 -14.41 -8.96
CA SER A 478 -24.61 -14.31 -7.81
C SER A 478 -23.88 -12.96 -7.68
N TYR A 479 -23.97 -12.07 -8.68
CA TYR A 479 -23.20 -10.80 -8.68
C TYR A 479 -24.12 -9.58 -8.84
N ASN A 480 -24.63 -9.09 -7.72
CA ASN A 480 -25.20 -7.73 -7.66
C ASN A 480 -24.05 -6.71 -7.68
N LEU A 481 -24.03 -5.83 -8.68
CA LEU A 481 -23.10 -4.69 -8.69
C LEU A 481 -23.74 -3.54 -7.94
N ASN A 482 -23.21 -3.24 -6.76
CA ASN A 482 -23.54 -2.02 -6.04
C ASN A 482 -22.67 -0.90 -6.62
N ILE A 483 -23.27 0.02 -7.37
CA ILE A 483 -22.61 1.20 -7.89
C ILE A 483 -22.87 2.37 -6.95
N ASN A 484 -21.83 3.09 -6.60
CA ASN A 484 -21.92 4.31 -5.80
C ASN A 484 -21.26 5.43 -6.61
N LEU A 485 -21.96 6.54 -6.80
CA LEU A 485 -21.49 7.62 -7.67
C LEU A 485 -20.20 8.26 -7.15
N PHE A 486 -20.06 8.41 -5.83
CA PHE A 486 -18.81 8.88 -5.24
C PHE A 486 -17.65 7.94 -5.53
N ARG A 487 -17.82 6.62 -5.31
CA ARG A 487 -16.79 5.61 -5.65
C ARG A 487 -16.37 5.72 -7.11
N LEU A 488 -17.34 5.76 -8.02
CA LEU A 488 -17.08 5.85 -9.45
C LEU A 488 -16.27 7.11 -9.80
N THR A 489 -16.69 8.25 -9.29
CA THR A 489 -16.10 9.56 -9.62
C THR A 489 -14.69 9.69 -9.04
N TRP A 490 -14.53 9.46 -7.74
CA TRP A 490 -13.25 9.67 -7.07
C TRP A 490 -12.19 8.65 -7.50
N ARG A 491 -12.53 7.36 -7.61
CA ARG A 491 -11.57 6.34 -8.07
C ARG A 491 -11.12 6.63 -9.50
N SER A 492 -12.01 7.08 -10.38
CA SER A 492 -11.65 7.47 -11.75
C SER A 492 -10.74 8.71 -11.76
N LEU A 493 -11.07 9.72 -10.96
CA LEU A 493 -10.23 10.93 -10.83
C LEU A 493 -8.82 10.58 -10.32
N PHE A 494 -8.72 9.70 -9.32
CA PHE A 494 -7.45 9.22 -8.81
C PHE A 494 -6.59 8.58 -9.92
N VAL A 495 -7.16 7.66 -10.70
CA VAL A 495 -6.43 6.99 -11.79
C VAL A 495 -6.01 7.99 -12.87
N VAL A 496 -6.87 8.96 -13.22
CA VAL A 496 -6.54 10.02 -14.18
C VAL A 496 -5.37 10.86 -13.68
N LEU A 497 -5.37 11.27 -12.41
CA LEU A 497 -4.29 12.04 -11.81
C LEU A 497 -2.98 11.24 -11.76
N ALA A 498 -3.03 9.98 -11.34
CA ALA A 498 -1.84 9.11 -11.33
C ALA A 498 -1.27 8.91 -12.74
N THR A 499 -2.14 8.73 -13.74
CA THR A 499 -1.73 8.61 -15.15
C THR A 499 -1.10 9.90 -15.64
N PHE A 500 -1.69 11.05 -15.34
CA PHE A 500 -1.15 12.36 -15.72
C PHE A 500 0.22 12.62 -15.10
N ILE A 501 0.40 12.33 -13.82
CA ILE A 501 1.71 12.45 -13.15
C ILE A 501 2.74 11.51 -13.78
N SER A 502 2.34 10.29 -14.13
CA SER A 502 3.21 9.33 -14.83
C SER A 502 3.72 9.86 -16.17
N MET A 503 2.90 10.62 -16.91
CA MET A 503 3.29 11.25 -18.19
C MET A 503 4.28 12.41 -18.00
N LEU A 504 4.20 13.11 -16.86
CA LEU A 504 5.11 14.21 -16.55
C LEU A 504 6.51 13.73 -16.14
N MET A 505 6.61 12.55 -15.52
CA MET A 505 7.87 12.01 -14.99
C MET A 505 7.99 10.50 -15.25
N PRO A 506 8.24 10.06 -16.51
CA PRO A 506 8.30 8.64 -16.87
C PRO A 506 9.65 7.98 -16.49
N PHE A 507 10.29 8.39 -15.40
CA PHE A 507 11.61 7.90 -14.96
C PHE A 507 11.44 6.72 -14.01
N PHE A 508 11.44 5.51 -14.56
CA PHE A 508 11.07 4.31 -13.82
C PHE A 508 11.93 4.07 -12.57
N ASP A 509 13.25 3.99 -12.72
CA ASP A 509 14.16 3.65 -11.62
C ASP A 509 14.22 4.74 -10.55
N ASP A 510 14.16 6.00 -10.97
CA ASP A 510 14.14 7.17 -10.11
C ASP A 510 12.89 7.20 -9.20
N VAL A 511 11.71 7.01 -9.81
CA VAL A 511 10.43 7.00 -9.11
C VAL A 511 10.37 5.81 -8.15
N VAL A 512 10.74 4.61 -8.61
CA VAL A 512 10.77 3.40 -7.79
C VAL A 512 11.77 3.53 -6.63
N GLY A 513 12.97 4.06 -6.88
CA GLY A 513 13.97 4.31 -5.86
C GLY A 513 13.47 5.25 -4.76
N LEU A 514 12.77 6.33 -5.15
CA LEU A 514 12.21 7.29 -4.21
C LEU A 514 11.06 6.68 -3.37
N ILE A 515 10.16 5.94 -4.00
CA ILE A 515 9.06 5.26 -3.30
C ILE A 515 9.63 4.25 -2.30
N GLY A 516 10.61 3.44 -2.72
CA GLY A 516 11.29 2.50 -1.83
C GLY A 516 11.92 3.20 -0.63
N ALA A 517 12.62 4.31 -0.86
CA ALA A 517 13.27 5.08 0.20
C ALA A 517 12.27 5.65 1.23
N ILE A 518 11.18 6.27 0.76
CA ILE A 518 10.15 6.89 1.59
C ILE A 518 9.31 5.83 2.32
N GLY A 519 9.06 4.67 1.69
CA GLY A 519 8.26 3.61 2.29
C GLY A 519 9.02 2.74 3.28
N PHE A 520 10.27 2.38 2.96
CA PHE A 520 10.99 1.31 3.65
C PHE A 520 11.20 1.59 5.14
N TRP A 521 11.89 2.66 5.51
CA TRP A 521 12.11 2.94 6.93
C TRP A 521 10.82 3.11 7.74
N PRO A 522 9.90 4.02 7.39
CA PRO A 522 8.75 4.27 8.25
C PRO A 522 7.78 3.07 8.27
N MET A 523 7.42 2.53 7.10
CA MET A 523 6.34 1.54 6.97
C MET A 523 6.81 0.10 7.15
N THR A 524 8.00 -0.24 6.66
CA THR A 524 8.53 -1.62 6.74
C THR A 524 9.30 -1.85 8.05
N VAL A 525 9.92 -0.81 8.64
CA VAL A 525 10.83 -1.00 9.78
C VAL A 525 10.35 -0.31 11.07
N TYR A 526 10.21 1.01 11.07
CA TYR A 526 9.95 1.81 12.27
C TYR A 526 8.61 1.49 12.92
N PHE A 527 7.49 1.63 12.21
CA PHE A 527 6.18 1.39 12.79
C PHE A 527 5.99 -0.06 13.28
N PRO A 528 6.39 -1.10 12.54
CA PRO A 528 6.32 -2.48 13.05
C PRO A 528 7.12 -2.71 14.33
N ILE A 529 8.34 -2.15 14.41
CA ILE A 529 9.19 -2.26 15.60
C ILE A 529 8.58 -1.52 16.79
N GLU A 530 8.11 -0.29 16.60
CA GLU A 530 7.52 0.52 17.66
C GLU A 530 6.21 -0.09 18.19
N MET A 531 5.34 -0.56 17.30
CA MET A 531 4.13 -1.28 17.68
C MET A 531 4.47 -2.54 18.47
N TYR A 532 5.46 -3.32 18.02
CA TYR A 532 5.91 -4.52 18.71
C TYR A 532 6.44 -4.23 20.13
N ILE A 533 7.25 -3.18 20.29
CA ILE A 533 7.79 -2.77 21.59
C ILE A 533 6.67 -2.45 22.57
N VAL A 534 5.65 -1.70 22.13
CA VAL A 534 4.50 -1.35 22.98
C VAL A 534 3.65 -2.58 23.29
N GLN A 535 3.27 -3.34 22.26
CA GLN A 535 2.37 -4.49 22.39
C GLN A 535 2.97 -5.59 23.29
N LYS A 536 4.28 -5.86 23.16
CA LYS A 536 4.99 -6.87 23.98
C LYS A 536 5.61 -6.29 25.25
N LYS A 537 5.38 -5.00 25.54
CA LYS A 537 5.92 -4.30 26.72
C LYS A 537 7.43 -4.54 26.89
N VAL A 538 8.19 -4.42 25.78
CA VAL A 538 9.63 -4.68 25.80
C VAL A 538 10.30 -3.61 26.69
N PRO A 539 11.05 -4.00 27.74
CA PRO A 539 11.64 -3.03 28.66
C PRO A 539 12.67 -2.16 27.94
N LYS A 540 12.59 -0.84 28.15
CA LYS A 540 13.56 0.12 27.62
C LYS A 540 14.97 -0.26 28.10
N TRP A 541 15.96 -0.06 27.24
CA TRP A 541 17.37 -0.41 27.48
C TRP A 541 17.68 -1.90 27.67
N SER A 542 16.69 -2.79 27.54
CA SER A 542 17.01 -4.21 27.40
C SER A 542 17.79 -4.48 26.12
N THR A 543 18.57 -5.55 26.10
CA THR A 543 19.34 -5.97 24.91
C THR A 543 18.44 -6.04 23.67
N ARG A 544 17.23 -6.57 23.82
CA ARG A 544 16.24 -6.65 22.74
C ARG A 544 15.82 -5.27 22.24
N TRP A 545 15.51 -4.34 23.15
CA TRP A 545 15.13 -2.98 22.79
C TRP A 545 16.27 -2.26 22.04
N ILE A 546 17.52 -2.41 22.50
CA ILE A 546 18.70 -1.80 21.87
C ILE A 546 18.87 -2.32 20.44
N TRP A 547 18.80 -3.63 20.20
CA TRP A 547 18.91 -4.20 18.85
C TRP A 547 17.80 -3.74 17.91
N LEU A 548 16.57 -3.64 18.41
CA LEU A 548 15.43 -3.15 17.64
C LEU A 548 15.62 -1.67 17.23
N GLN A 549 16.06 -0.82 18.16
CA GLN A 549 16.33 0.59 17.88
C GLN A 549 17.54 0.78 16.97
N LEU A 550 18.59 -0.03 17.12
CA LEU A 550 19.75 -0.02 16.23
C LEU A 550 19.37 -0.40 14.80
N LEU A 551 18.57 -1.45 14.63
CA LEU A 551 18.04 -1.85 13.32
C LEU A 551 17.24 -0.71 12.68
N SER A 552 16.30 -0.11 13.43
CA SER A 552 15.50 1.01 12.94
C SER A 552 16.36 2.22 12.54
N SER A 553 17.36 2.56 13.35
CA SER A 553 18.27 3.69 13.10
C SER A 553 19.15 3.47 11.88
N LEU A 554 19.67 2.25 11.68
CA LEU A 554 20.46 1.92 10.49
C LEU A 554 19.61 2.00 9.21
N CYS A 555 18.39 1.45 9.25
CA CYS A 555 17.46 1.54 8.13
C CYS A 555 17.04 2.98 7.82
N LEU A 556 16.95 3.86 8.83
CA LEU A 556 16.69 5.29 8.62
C LEU A 556 17.80 5.93 7.78
N VAL A 557 19.07 5.71 8.15
CA VAL A 557 20.21 6.27 7.42
C VAL A 557 20.22 5.78 5.97
N ILE A 558 19.96 4.49 5.76
CA ILE A 558 19.87 3.89 4.43
C ILE A 558 18.73 4.52 3.61
N SER A 559 17.53 4.65 4.19
CA SER A 559 16.39 5.29 3.53
C SER A 559 16.65 6.75 3.17
N VAL A 560 17.29 7.53 4.05
CA VAL A 560 17.63 8.93 3.78
C VAL A 560 18.63 9.03 2.62
N ALA A 561 19.68 8.20 2.63
CA ALA A 561 20.65 8.17 1.54
C ALA A 561 19.96 7.80 0.20
N ALA A 562 19.11 6.77 0.20
CA ALA A 562 18.37 6.33 -0.98
C ALA A 562 17.42 7.41 -1.53
N ALA A 563 16.75 8.15 -0.64
CA ALA A 563 15.87 9.26 -1.03
C ALA A 563 16.68 10.37 -1.72
N ILE A 564 17.83 10.74 -1.16
CA ILE A 564 18.71 11.76 -1.75
C ILE A 564 19.18 11.32 -3.14
N GLY A 565 19.66 10.08 -3.28
CA GLY A 565 20.10 9.54 -4.58
C GLY A 565 19.00 9.61 -5.64
N SER A 566 17.79 9.17 -5.28
CA SER A 566 16.64 9.17 -6.19
C SER A 566 16.17 10.57 -6.57
N ILE A 567 16.17 11.53 -5.63
CA ILE A 567 15.83 12.94 -5.92
C ILE A 567 16.86 13.55 -6.88
N VAL A 568 18.15 13.27 -6.68
CA VAL A 568 19.21 13.74 -7.59
C VAL A 568 19.03 13.15 -8.99
N GLY A 569 18.63 11.88 -9.11
CA GLY A 569 18.23 11.25 -10.37
C GLY A 569 17.10 12.01 -11.05
N ILE A 570 15.96 12.16 -10.37
CA ILE A 570 14.77 12.85 -10.89
C ILE A 570 15.11 14.27 -11.39
N VAL A 571 15.85 15.04 -10.58
CA VAL A 571 16.22 16.42 -10.92
C VAL A 571 17.16 16.45 -12.13
N SER A 572 18.01 15.44 -12.30
CA SER A 572 18.91 15.36 -13.45
C SER A 572 18.14 15.02 -14.73
N ASP A 573 17.22 14.07 -14.65
CA ASP A 573 16.41 13.63 -15.79
C ASP A 573 15.41 14.71 -16.24
N LEU A 574 14.79 15.42 -15.29
CA LEU A 574 13.89 16.55 -15.57
C LEU A 574 14.54 17.71 -16.32
N LYS A 575 15.87 17.90 -16.22
CA LYS A 575 16.57 18.95 -16.97
C LYS A 575 16.62 18.68 -18.47
N VAL A 576 16.56 17.40 -18.85
CA VAL A 576 16.68 16.97 -20.24
C VAL A 576 15.32 16.63 -20.84
N TYR A 577 14.40 16.11 -20.01
CA TYR A 577 13.09 15.67 -20.45
C TYR A 577 12.18 16.83 -20.88
N LYS A 578 11.50 16.66 -22.01
CA LYS A 578 10.49 17.59 -22.52
C LYS A 578 9.13 16.87 -22.53
N PRO A 579 8.25 17.16 -21.55
CA PRO A 579 6.95 16.52 -21.45
C PRO A 579 6.16 16.64 -22.77
N PHE A 580 5.45 15.56 -23.12
CA PHE A 580 4.54 15.50 -24.26
C PHE A 580 5.16 15.68 -25.65
N LYS A 581 6.50 15.63 -25.78
CA LYS A 581 7.16 15.52 -27.09
C LYS A 581 7.46 14.07 -27.40
N THR A 582 7.01 13.60 -28.56
CA THR A 582 7.50 12.35 -29.17
C THR A 582 8.89 12.64 -29.74
N THR A 583 9.94 12.12 -29.10
CA THR A 583 11.23 11.94 -29.76
C THR A 583 11.24 10.64 -30.53
#